data_AF-A0A9W7A977-F1
#
_entry.id   AF-A0A9W7A977-F1
#
_cell.length_a   1.000
_cell.length_b   1.000
_cell.length_c   1.000
_cell.angle_alpha   90.00
_cell.angle_beta   90.00
_cell.angle_gamma   90.00
#
_symmetry.space_group_name_H-M   'P 1'
#
loop_
_entity.id
_entity.type
_entity.pdbx_description
1 polymer ?
#
loop_
_entity_poly.entity_id
_entity_poly.type
_entity_poly.pdbx_seq_one_letter_code
_entity_poly.pdbx_strand_id
1 'polypeptide(L)'
;MEATNEELREKMEEMYEFLMTSGVPEQSIEDLKELVVADKVFDALVMIENYTTCFPYMETSALIFMLSDGWEIYAKRAQQVVSKAISAIAKIVADGNKAAEGAEEKAKDHKENCEDARTRTNIKLYKMRALRKVWDQKVNGGGGEEGGKEGEEKDEPAAAPVEAA
;
A
#
# COMPACT_ATOMS: atom_id res chain seq x y z
N MET A 1 17.07 -6.71 -9.50
CA MET A 1 17.30 -6.07 -8.19
C MET A 1 17.87 -4.68 -8.34
N GLU A 2 18.98 -4.47 -9.03
CA GLU A 2 19.51 -3.11 -9.29
C GLU A 2 18.49 -2.22 -10.03
N ALA A 3 17.91 -2.71 -11.14
CA ALA A 3 16.88 -1.98 -11.86
C ALA A 3 15.64 -1.61 -11.00
N THR A 4 15.19 -2.51 -10.12
CA THR A 4 14.04 -2.26 -9.24
C THR A 4 14.38 -1.29 -8.11
N ASN A 5 15.63 -1.29 -7.65
CA ASN A 5 16.09 -0.31 -6.66
C ASN A 5 16.21 1.09 -7.27
N GLU A 6 16.62 1.18 -8.54
CA GLU A 6 16.66 2.44 -9.28
C GLU A 6 15.24 2.99 -9.51
N GLU A 7 14.35 2.16 -10.05
CA GLU A 7 12.92 2.50 -10.25
C GLU A 7 12.27 2.98 -8.94
N LEU A 8 12.63 2.36 -7.80
CA LEU A 8 12.15 2.78 -6.49
C LEU A 8 12.74 4.12 -6.06
N ARG A 9 14.03 4.38 -6.31
CA ARG A 9 14.66 5.66 -5.98
C ARG A 9 14.03 6.80 -6.76
N GLU A 10 13.90 6.64 -8.08
CA GLU A 10 13.25 7.62 -8.95
C GLU A 10 11.82 7.93 -8.47
N LYS A 11 11.06 6.89 -8.10
CA LYS A 11 9.71 7.10 -7.57
C LYS A 11 9.69 7.81 -6.21
N MET A 12 10.67 7.54 -5.34
CA MET A 12 10.80 8.27 -4.07
C MET A 12 11.14 9.74 -4.29
N GLU A 13 12.02 10.04 -5.26
CA GLU A 13 12.36 11.42 -5.64
C GLU A 13 11.13 12.18 -6.16
N GLU A 14 10.33 11.57 -7.02
CA GLU A 14 9.06 12.13 -7.49
C GLU A 14 8.10 12.44 -6.33
N MET A 15 7.99 11.53 -5.34
CA MET A 15 7.17 11.77 -4.14
C MET A 15 7.72 12.95 -3.33
N TYR A 16 9.04 13.09 -3.17
CA TYR A 16 9.62 14.21 -2.43
C TYR A 16 9.35 15.56 -3.08
N GLU A 17 9.47 15.63 -4.40
CA GLU A 17 9.12 16.83 -5.17
C GLU A 17 7.63 17.19 -5.02
N PHE A 18 6.76 16.19 -5.10
CA PHE A 18 5.32 16.39 -4.88
C PHE A 18 5.02 16.89 -3.46
N LEU A 19 5.64 16.31 -2.42
CA LEU A 19 5.41 16.73 -1.04
C LEU A 19 5.93 18.16 -0.80
N MET A 20 7.08 18.50 -1.36
CA MET A 20 7.66 19.85 -1.26
C MET A 20 6.78 20.89 -1.94
N THR A 21 6.32 20.62 -3.17
CA THR A 21 5.39 21.50 -3.90
C THR A 21 4.02 21.60 -3.21
N SER A 22 3.61 20.55 -2.52
CA SER A 22 2.41 20.52 -1.68
C SER A 22 2.60 21.21 -0.33
N GLY A 23 3.77 21.80 -0.02
CA GLY A 23 4.00 22.58 1.20
C GLY A 23 4.33 21.75 2.45
N VAL A 24 4.81 20.50 2.29
CA VAL A 24 5.41 19.74 3.39
C VAL A 24 6.76 20.37 3.76
N PRO A 25 7.07 20.58 5.06
CA PRO A 25 8.34 21.18 5.47
C PRO A 25 9.56 20.40 4.99
N GLU A 26 10.60 21.11 4.55
CA GLU A 26 11.85 20.51 4.04
C GLU A 26 12.48 19.52 5.02
N GLN A 27 12.50 19.84 6.32
CA GLN A 27 13.01 18.94 7.35
C GLN A 27 12.28 17.58 7.34
N SER A 28 10.97 17.57 7.15
CA SER A 28 10.19 16.33 7.08
C SER A 28 10.49 15.51 5.83
N ILE A 29 11.01 16.14 4.77
CA ILE A 29 11.50 15.46 3.56
C ILE A 29 12.90 14.91 3.80
N GLU A 30 13.77 15.63 4.48
CA GLU A 30 15.10 15.14 4.86
C GLU A 30 15.01 13.91 5.77
N ASP A 31 14.11 13.91 6.75
CA ASP A 31 13.85 12.74 7.60
C ASP A 31 13.44 11.50 6.77
N LEU A 32 12.66 11.68 5.70
CA LEU A 32 12.31 10.59 4.77
C LEU A 32 13.51 10.09 3.97
N LYS A 33 14.36 11.00 3.48
CA LYS A 33 15.59 10.64 2.76
C LYS A 33 16.54 9.84 3.65
N GLU A 34 16.69 10.22 4.90
CA GLU A 34 17.49 9.48 5.88
C GLU A 34 16.98 8.05 6.07
N LEU A 35 15.66 7.85 6.12
CA LEU A 35 15.07 6.50 6.16
C LEU A 35 15.42 5.68 4.92
N VAL A 36 15.35 6.26 3.73
CA VAL A 36 15.70 5.56 2.48
C VAL A 36 17.19 5.22 2.43
N VAL A 37 18.07 6.14 2.84
CA VAL A 37 19.51 5.89 2.94
C VAL A 37 19.81 4.75 3.93
N ALA A 38 19.04 4.65 5.01
CA ALA A 38 19.13 3.56 5.99
C ALA A 38 18.44 2.23 5.56
N ASP A 39 18.03 2.12 4.29
CA ASP A 39 17.24 1.00 3.73
C ASP A 39 15.91 0.73 4.46
N LYS A 40 15.34 1.75 5.10
CA LYS A 40 14.03 1.73 5.77
C LYS A 40 12.92 2.25 4.85
N VAL A 41 12.93 1.81 3.58
CA VAL A 41 11.98 2.32 2.57
C VAL A 41 10.52 2.01 2.93
N PHE A 42 10.27 0.88 3.61
CA PHE A 42 8.94 0.57 4.13
C PHE A 42 8.42 1.68 5.05
N ASP A 43 9.25 2.13 6.00
CA ASP A 43 8.87 3.15 6.98
C ASP A 43 8.68 4.51 6.29
N ALA A 44 9.53 4.84 5.32
CA ALA A 44 9.39 6.05 4.51
C ALA A 44 8.05 6.08 3.77
N LEU A 45 7.68 5.00 3.07
CA LEU A 45 6.39 4.91 2.37
C LEU A 45 5.19 5.02 3.33
N VAL A 46 5.30 4.45 4.54
CA VAL A 46 4.26 4.58 5.58
C VAL A 46 4.16 6.02 6.11
N MET A 47 5.28 6.71 6.30
CA MET A 47 5.26 8.12 6.70
C MET A 47 4.63 9.01 5.63
N ILE A 48 4.97 8.80 4.36
CA ILE A 48 4.37 9.52 3.24
C ILE A 48 2.85 9.24 3.17
N GLU A 49 2.43 8.00 3.40
CA GLU A 49 1.01 7.65 3.50
C GLU A 49 0.27 8.49 4.55
N ASN A 50 0.89 8.76 5.70
CA ASN A 50 0.26 9.57 6.75
C ASN A 50 0.07 11.04 6.36
N TYR A 51 0.87 11.57 5.43
CA TYR A 51 0.71 12.95 4.96
C TYR A 51 -0.60 13.18 4.22
N THR A 52 -1.23 12.14 3.67
CA THR A 52 -2.60 12.22 3.13
C THR A 52 -3.63 12.69 4.17
N THR A 53 -3.34 12.52 5.47
CA THR A 53 -4.24 12.91 6.57
C THR A 53 -3.81 14.18 7.29
N CYS A 54 -2.52 14.52 7.26
CA CYS A 54 -1.97 15.67 7.97
C CYS A 54 -2.07 16.99 7.18
N PHE A 55 -2.18 16.90 5.85
CA PHE A 55 -2.11 18.05 4.95
C PHE A 55 -3.41 18.19 4.14
N PRO A 56 -4.46 18.85 4.68
CA PRO A 56 -5.78 18.91 4.06
C PRO A 56 -5.82 19.67 2.72
N TYR A 57 -4.80 20.48 2.44
CA TYR A 57 -4.63 21.22 1.19
C TYR A 57 -3.90 20.43 0.10
N MET A 58 -3.36 19.26 0.43
CA MET A 58 -2.63 18.41 -0.52
C MET A 58 -3.58 17.69 -1.46
N GLU A 59 -3.20 17.59 -2.74
CA GLU A 59 -3.93 16.79 -3.72
C GLU A 59 -3.81 15.29 -3.38
N THR A 60 -4.74 14.82 -2.55
CA THR A 60 -4.69 13.47 -1.96
C THR A 60 -4.75 12.37 -3.02
N SER A 61 -5.48 12.58 -4.12
CA SER A 61 -5.54 11.65 -5.25
C SER A 61 -4.18 11.44 -5.90
N ALA A 62 -3.45 12.54 -6.17
CA ALA A 62 -2.12 12.48 -6.77
C ALA A 62 -1.15 11.70 -5.87
N LEU A 63 -1.15 11.98 -4.56
CA LEU A 63 -0.30 11.25 -3.62
C LEU A 63 -0.65 9.76 -3.54
N ILE A 64 -1.94 9.41 -3.51
CA ILE A 64 -2.38 8.00 -3.48
C ILE A 64 -1.92 7.26 -4.73
N PHE A 65 -1.93 7.90 -5.90
CA PHE A 65 -1.52 7.26 -7.15
C PHE A 65 -0.01 7.03 -7.15
N MET A 66 0.78 8.04 -6.75
CA MET A 66 2.23 7.88 -6.58
C MET A 66 2.56 6.78 -5.57
N LEU A 67 1.90 6.78 -4.41
CA LEU A 67 2.07 5.74 -3.38
C LEU A 67 1.72 4.36 -3.91
N SER A 68 0.63 4.21 -4.66
CA SER A 68 0.27 2.94 -5.29
C SER A 68 1.40 2.42 -6.16
N ASP A 69 1.99 3.26 -7.02
CA ASP A 69 3.10 2.85 -7.88
C ASP A 69 4.35 2.50 -7.06
N GLY A 70 4.68 3.30 -6.05
CA GLY A 70 5.81 3.05 -5.14
C GLY A 70 5.68 1.71 -4.39
N TRP A 71 4.49 1.39 -3.89
CA TRP A 71 4.21 0.11 -3.23
C TRP A 71 4.26 -1.07 -4.20
N GLU A 72 3.90 -0.89 -5.48
CA GLU A 72 4.07 -1.94 -6.51
C GLU A 72 5.54 -2.24 -6.76
N ILE A 73 6.37 -1.21 -6.90
CA ILE A 73 7.82 -1.35 -7.10
C ILE A 73 8.45 -2.03 -5.87
N TYR A 74 8.08 -1.58 -4.66
CA TYR A 74 8.60 -2.17 -3.43
C TYR A 74 8.16 -3.62 -3.23
N ALA A 75 6.92 -3.98 -3.63
CA ALA A 75 6.47 -5.38 -3.61
C ALA A 75 7.27 -6.26 -4.58
N LYS A 76 7.60 -5.77 -5.79
CA LYS A 76 8.51 -6.47 -6.71
C LYS A 76 9.89 -6.69 -6.06
N ARG A 77 10.44 -5.67 -5.38
CA ARG A 77 11.71 -5.79 -4.64
C ARG A 77 11.63 -6.87 -3.56
N ALA A 78 10.60 -6.84 -2.71
CA ALA A 78 10.41 -7.83 -1.65
C ALA A 78 10.32 -9.26 -2.19
N GLN A 79 9.59 -9.47 -3.30
CA GLN A 79 9.53 -10.77 -3.96
C GLN A 79 10.90 -11.23 -4.48
N GLN A 80 11.72 -10.33 -5.05
CA GLN A 80 13.08 -10.67 -5.47
C GLN A 80 13.98 -11.06 -4.30
N VAL A 81 13.84 -10.40 -3.14
CA VAL A 81 14.60 -10.73 -1.93
C VAL A 81 14.25 -12.14 -1.44
N VAL A 82 12.95 -12.48 -1.35
CA VAL A 82 12.50 -13.84 -1.00
C VAL A 82 13.06 -14.88 -1.98
N SER A 83 12.98 -14.62 -3.30
CA SER A 83 13.53 -15.54 -4.31
C SER A 83 15.04 -15.75 -4.15
N LYS A 84 15.80 -14.71 -3.78
CA LYS A 84 17.23 -14.82 -3.48
C LYS A 84 17.50 -15.63 -2.21
N ALA A 85 16.72 -15.43 -1.15
CA ALA A 85 16.85 -16.22 0.07
C ALA A 85 16.60 -17.71 -0.19
N ILE A 86 15.57 -18.06 -0.97
CA ILE A 86 15.29 -19.43 -1.40
C ILE A 86 16.46 -20.01 -2.20
N SER A 87 17.00 -19.23 -3.14
CA SER A 87 18.15 -19.65 -3.96
C SER A 87 19.42 -19.88 -3.12
N ALA A 88 19.62 -19.07 -2.07
CA ALA A 88 20.74 -19.22 -1.15
C ALA A 88 20.62 -20.51 -0.32
N ILE A 89 19.43 -20.82 0.19
CA ILE A 89 19.17 -22.09 0.89
C ILE A 89 19.45 -23.28 -0.03
N ALA A 90 18.97 -23.24 -1.28
CA ALA A 90 19.20 -24.32 -2.23
C ALA A 90 20.70 -24.59 -2.48
N LYS A 91 21.52 -23.53 -2.53
CA LYS A 91 22.98 -23.66 -2.63
C LYS A 91 23.61 -24.28 -1.39
N ILE A 92 23.22 -23.82 -0.20
CA ILE A 92 23.69 -24.37 1.08
C ILE A 92 23.37 -25.86 1.17
N VAL A 93 22.15 -26.26 0.80
CA VAL A 93 21.73 -27.67 0.78
C VAL A 93 22.53 -28.48 -0.24
N ALA A 94 22.80 -27.92 -1.44
CA ALA A 94 23.61 -28.58 -2.46
C ALA A 94 25.09 -28.73 -2.05
N ASP A 95 25.63 -27.77 -1.29
CA ASP A 95 27.01 -27.79 -0.80
C ASP A 95 27.23 -28.83 0.33
N GLY A 96 26.15 -29.29 0.98
CA GLY A 96 26.16 -30.38 1.95
C GLY A 96 27.21 -30.18 3.05
N ASN A 97 28.16 -31.11 3.15
CA ASN A 97 29.22 -31.11 4.17
C ASN A 97 30.23 -29.95 4.05
N LYS A 98 30.15 -29.11 3.00
CA LYS A 98 30.99 -27.91 2.84
C LYS A 98 30.35 -26.66 3.42
N ALA A 99 29.05 -26.69 3.74
CA ALA A 99 28.38 -25.57 4.37
C ALA A 99 28.86 -25.41 5.83
N ALA A 100 28.96 -24.16 6.27
CA ALA A 100 29.26 -23.88 7.68
C ALA A 100 28.16 -24.47 8.58
N GLU A 101 28.55 -24.95 9.75
CA GLU A 101 27.61 -25.45 10.75
C GLU A 101 26.56 -24.37 11.11
N GLY A 102 25.28 -24.74 11.11
CA GLY A 102 24.16 -23.82 11.35
C GLY A 102 23.86 -22.85 10.20
N ALA A 103 24.52 -22.94 9.04
CA ALA A 103 24.23 -22.08 7.89
C ALA A 103 22.82 -22.30 7.32
N GLU A 104 22.33 -23.54 7.32
CA GLU A 104 20.98 -23.87 6.83
C GLU A 104 19.90 -23.26 7.72
N GLU A 105 20.05 -23.37 9.05
CA GLU A 105 19.11 -22.81 10.02
C GLU A 105 19.04 -21.29 9.92
N LYS A 106 20.20 -20.61 9.92
CA LYS A 106 20.27 -19.15 9.72
C LYS A 106 19.64 -18.69 8.41
N ALA A 107 19.82 -19.48 7.33
CA ALA A 107 19.23 -19.15 6.04
C ALA A 107 17.70 -19.33 6.03
N LYS A 108 17.17 -20.34 6.75
CA LYS A 108 15.73 -20.53 6.95
C LYS A 108 15.13 -19.38 7.76
N ASP A 109 15.75 -18.98 8.86
CA ASP A 109 15.31 -17.83 9.66
C ASP A 109 15.30 -16.55 8.82
N HIS A 110 16.33 -16.33 8.01
CA HIS A 110 16.38 -15.17 7.11
C HIS A 110 15.26 -15.20 6.07
N LYS A 111 14.95 -16.38 5.51
CA LYS A 111 13.84 -16.55 4.57
C LYS A 111 12.50 -16.20 5.21
N GLU A 112 12.23 -16.70 6.42
CA GLU A 112 10.99 -16.40 7.15
C GLU A 112 10.81 -14.90 7.38
N ASN A 113 11.87 -14.22 7.84
CA ASN A 113 11.87 -12.76 7.97
C ASN A 113 11.56 -12.04 6.64
N CYS A 114 12.10 -12.53 5.52
CA CYS A 114 11.82 -11.97 4.20
C CYS A 114 10.37 -12.23 3.75
N GLU A 115 9.81 -13.40 4.06
CA GLU A 115 8.43 -13.76 3.74
C GLU A 115 7.44 -12.92 4.54
N ASP A 116 7.73 -12.65 5.82
CA ASP A 116 6.94 -11.76 6.67
C ASP A 116 6.98 -10.32 6.15
N ALA A 117 8.16 -9.81 5.80
CA ALA A 117 8.32 -8.48 5.20
C ALA A 117 7.53 -8.36 3.87
N ARG A 118 7.58 -9.39 3.02
CA ARG A 118 6.79 -9.44 1.79
C ARG A 118 5.29 -9.45 2.10
N THR A 119 4.85 -10.20 3.09
CA THR A 119 3.44 -10.27 3.49
C THR A 119 2.92 -8.91 3.94
N ARG A 120 3.68 -8.22 4.81
CA ARG A 120 3.37 -6.85 5.25
C ARG A 120 3.29 -5.87 4.07
N THR A 121 4.24 -5.98 3.14
CA THR A 121 4.27 -5.16 1.92
C THR A 121 3.03 -5.40 1.05
N ASN A 122 2.63 -6.65 0.86
CA ASN A 122 1.45 -6.99 0.08
C ASN A 122 0.17 -6.43 0.72
N ILE A 123 0.03 -6.49 2.04
CA ILE A 123 -1.11 -5.89 2.75
C ILE A 123 -1.21 -4.38 2.45
N LYS A 124 -0.09 -3.66 2.49
CA LYS A 124 -0.02 -2.23 2.15
C LYS A 124 -0.36 -1.98 0.68
N LEU A 125 0.16 -2.79 -0.23
CA LEU A 125 -0.17 -2.70 -1.65
C LEU A 125 -1.67 -2.92 -1.91
N TYR A 126 -2.30 -3.92 -1.27
CA TYR A 126 -3.74 -4.14 -1.39
C TYR A 126 -4.55 -2.93 -0.90
N LYS A 127 -4.16 -2.34 0.23
CA LYS A 127 -4.77 -1.09 0.72
C LYS A 127 -4.67 0.02 -0.34
N MET A 128 -3.48 0.24 -0.91
CA MET A 128 -3.28 1.31 -1.90
C MET A 128 -4.03 1.06 -3.21
N ARG A 129 -4.09 -0.18 -3.70
CA ARG A 129 -4.89 -0.53 -4.88
C ARG A 129 -6.39 -0.29 -4.65
N ALA A 130 -6.90 -0.62 -3.46
CA ALA A 130 -8.28 -0.34 -3.11
C ALA A 130 -8.55 1.18 -3.07
N LEU A 131 -7.66 1.96 -2.46
CA LEU A 131 -7.78 3.42 -2.40
C LEU A 131 -7.71 4.05 -3.80
N ARG A 132 -6.75 3.63 -4.64
CA ARG A 132 -6.63 4.07 -6.03
C ARG A 132 -7.92 3.82 -6.81
N LYS A 133 -8.48 2.61 -6.71
CA LYS A 133 -9.75 2.25 -7.37
C LYS A 133 -10.91 3.16 -6.94
N VAL A 134 -11.04 3.46 -5.65
CA VAL A 134 -12.09 4.35 -5.13
C VAL A 134 -11.93 5.76 -5.70
N TRP A 135 -10.71 6.28 -5.77
CA TRP A 135 -10.44 7.60 -6.35
C TRP A 135 -10.61 7.63 -7.87
N ASP A 136 -10.19 6.59 -8.59
CA ASP A 136 -10.44 6.45 -10.02
C ASP A 136 -11.94 6.48 -10.34
N GLN A 137 -12.76 5.80 -9.53
CA GLN A 137 -14.22 5.83 -9.67
C GLN A 137 -14.81 7.21 -9.36
N LYS A 138 -14.26 7.92 -8.36
CA LYS A 138 -14.72 9.26 -8.01
C LYS A 138 -14.39 10.31 -9.08
N VAL A 139 -13.23 10.18 -9.72
CA VAL A 139 -12.75 11.13 -10.75
C VAL A 139 -13.36 10.84 -12.12
N ASN A 140 -13.49 9.56 -12.51
CA ASN A 140 -13.95 9.16 -13.85
C ASN A 140 -15.46 8.85 -13.94
N GLY A 141 -16.25 9.17 -12.92
CA GLY A 141 -17.71 9.06 -12.96
C GLY A 141 -18.24 7.68 -12.62
N GLY A 142 -18.19 7.31 -11.34
CA GLY A 142 -19.06 6.30 -10.75
C GLY A 142 -20.50 6.81 -10.59
N GLY A 143 -21.12 7.23 -11.69
CA GLY A 143 -22.57 7.26 -11.82
C GLY A 143 -23.04 5.84 -12.13
N GLY A 144 -23.33 5.07 -11.10
CA GLY A 144 -23.91 3.74 -11.18
C GLY A 144 -24.69 3.47 -9.91
N GLU A 145 -26.01 3.51 -10.05
CA GLU A 145 -27.06 3.46 -9.02
C GLU A 145 -27.04 2.22 -8.11
N GLU A 146 -27.52 2.42 -6.88
CA GLU A 146 -28.59 1.66 -6.16
C GLU A 146 -28.42 1.92 -4.64
N GLY A 147 -29.39 2.37 -3.85
CA GLY A 147 -30.81 2.65 -4.07
C GLY A 147 -31.42 3.25 -2.79
N GLY A 148 -32.64 3.77 -2.87
CA GLY A 148 -33.43 4.11 -1.69
C GLY A 148 -34.35 5.32 -1.82
N LYS A 149 -35.38 5.19 -2.67
CA LYS A 149 -36.68 5.90 -2.73
C LYS A 149 -37.35 5.32 -3.98
N GLU A 150 -38.47 4.61 -3.95
CA GLU A 150 -39.75 4.93 -3.33
C GLU A 150 -40.42 3.65 -2.84
N GLY A 151 -40.76 3.62 -1.54
CA GLY A 151 -41.93 2.87 -1.09
C GLY A 151 -43.10 3.84 -1.16
N GLU A 152 -43.97 3.69 -2.16
CA GLU A 152 -45.32 4.25 -2.15
C GLU A 152 -46.31 3.09 -2.28
N GLU A 153 -46.35 2.27 -1.23
CA GLU A 153 -47.49 1.41 -0.95
C GLU A 153 -48.62 2.31 -0.46
N LYS A 154 -49.62 2.53 -1.32
CA LYS A 154 -50.85 3.24 -0.96
C LYS A 154 -51.68 2.33 -0.05
N ASP A 155 -51.44 2.42 1.25
CA ASP A 155 -52.42 2.04 2.26
C ASP A 155 -53.52 3.09 2.29
N GLU A 156 -54.67 2.76 1.68
CA GLU A 156 -55.94 3.44 1.93
C GLU A 156 -56.50 3.00 3.30
N PRO A 157 -56.85 3.90 4.22
CA PRO A 157 -57.78 3.58 5.28
C PRO A 157 -59.14 4.22 4.97
N ALA A 158 -60.12 3.41 4.55
CA ALA A 158 -61.52 3.84 4.44
C ALA A 158 -62.41 3.11 5.47
N ALA A 159 -62.58 3.81 6.60
CA ALA A 159 -63.75 3.89 7.48
C ALA A 159 -64.50 2.59 7.88
N ALA A 160 -64.39 2.26 9.18
CA ALA A 160 -65.41 1.50 9.90
C ALA A 160 -66.63 2.38 10.22
N PRO A 161 -67.87 1.86 10.12
CA PRO A 161 -69.07 2.59 10.52
C PRO A 161 -69.26 2.51 12.03
N VAL A 162 -69.41 3.68 12.68
CA VAL A 162 -69.89 3.75 14.06
C VAL A 162 -71.37 4.11 14.01
N GLU A 163 -72.22 3.11 14.24
CA GLU A 163 -73.59 3.33 14.69
C GLU A 163 -73.56 3.94 16.10
N ALA A 164 -74.34 5.01 16.30
CA ALA A 164 -74.73 5.45 17.63
C ALA A 164 -76.19 5.92 17.59
N ALA A 165 -77.02 5.13 18.28
CA ALA A 165 -78.25 5.45 19.02
C ALA A 165 -79.27 6.43 18.44
#